data_AF-A0A2G2LSB2-F1
#
_entry.id   AF-A0A2G2LSB2-F1
#
_cell.length_a   1.000
_cell.length_b   1.000
_cell.length_c   1.000
_cell.angle_alpha   90.00
_cell.angle_beta   90.00
_cell.angle_gamma   90.00
#
_symmetry.space_group_name_H-M   'P 1'
#
loop_
_entity.id
_entity.type
_entity.pdbx_description
1 polymer ?
#
loop_
_entity_poly.entity_id
_entity_poly.type
_entity_poly.pdbx_seq_one_letter_code
_entity_poly.pdbx_strand_id
1 'polypeptide(L)'
;MNNLTKILSSAVLAMTVAFSAINASAATYTTGTGGGHGGDIYVQADGYKYLNTSSSYTSGTGPDETYIIIEPTPNAVNNAQHLQDALAAIGSTFIVTDFTSSGGNTYPGLNSTSFVAQGFLFNGFMVKASTNTLVGIFDIPISTIFWNTLWQTKNGVAQDMSHIAFFNTTIPQIPIPATLWLFAPALLGLMGFRRRNNKA
;
A
#
# COMPACT_ATOMS: atom_id res chain seq x y z
N MET A 1 -0.64 18.49 48.92
CA MET A 1 -0.29 17.71 47.71
C MET A 1 1.21 17.48 47.72
N ASN A 2 1.63 16.24 47.88
CA ASN A 2 3.05 15.91 48.05
C ASN A 2 3.72 15.87 46.68
N ASN A 3 5.03 16.15 46.61
CA ASN A 3 5.77 16.19 45.33
C ASN A 3 5.61 14.89 44.53
N LEU A 4 5.39 13.76 45.20
CA LEU A 4 5.09 12.46 44.60
C LEU A 4 3.77 12.45 43.80
N THR A 5 2.72 13.12 44.30
CA THR A 5 1.42 13.20 43.61
C THR A 5 1.52 14.07 42.36
N LYS A 6 2.35 15.14 42.40
CA LYS A 6 2.62 15.96 41.21
C LYS A 6 3.40 15.20 40.14
N ILE A 7 4.39 14.38 40.53
CA ILE A 7 5.20 13.57 39.60
C ILE A 7 4.37 12.44 38.97
N LEU A 8 3.54 11.75 39.75
CA LEU A 8 2.68 10.68 39.24
C LEU A 8 1.59 11.21 38.30
N SER A 9 0.97 12.35 38.60
CA SER A 9 -0.01 12.97 37.71
C SER A 9 0.62 13.49 36.41
N SER A 10 1.86 14.01 36.46
CA SER A 10 2.57 14.47 35.26
C SER A 10 3.08 13.31 34.40
N ALA A 11 3.49 12.18 34.99
CA ALA A 11 3.86 10.98 34.24
C ALA A 11 2.66 10.31 33.53
N VAL A 12 1.50 10.24 34.20
CA VAL A 12 0.27 9.69 33.61
C VAL A 12 -0.26 10.58 32.48
N LEU A 13 -0.19 11.90 32.64
CA LEU A 13 -0.57 12.85 31.60
C LEU A 13 0.40 12.78 30.41
N ALA A 14 1.71 12.66 30.65
CA ALA A 14 2.72 12.49 29.60
C ALA A 14 2.54 11.16 28.82
N MET A 15 2.19 10.06 29.51
CA MET A 15 1.86 8.78 28.86
C MET A 15 0.58 8.86 28.02
N THR A 16 -0.42 9.64 28.46
CA THR A 16 -1.70 9.76 27.74
C THR A 16 -1.54 10.64 26.48
N VAL A 17 -0.74 11.71 26.56
CA VAL A 17 -0.40 12.56 25.40
C VAL A 17 0.51 11.83 24.41
N ALA A 18 1.44 10.98 24.89
CA ALA A 18 2.27 10.14 24.03
C ALA A 18 1.48 9.02 23.31
N PHE A 19 0.44 8.47 23.94
CA PHE A 19 -0.42 7.44 23.34
C PHE A 19 -1.40 8.00 22.30
N SER A 20 -1.82 9.26 22.41
CA SER A 20 -2.64 9.91 21.37
C SER A 20 -1.87 10.23 20.08
N ALA A 21 -0.54 10.15 20.08
CA ALA A 21 0.29 10.45 18.92
C ALA A 21 0.58 9.24 18.00
N ILE A 22 0.05 8.04 18.31
CA ILE A 22 0.36 6.81 17.55
C ILE A 22 -0.74 6.46 16.53
N ASN A 23 -1.83 7.23 16.45
CA ASN A 23 -2.85 6.99 15.43
C ASN A 23 -2.67 7.89 14.21
N ALA A 24 -2.58 7.23 13.06
CA ALA A 24 -2.64 7.77 11.71
C ALA A 24 -1.45 8.66 11.31
N SER A 25 -0.40 8.03 10.77
CA SER A 25 0.21 8.63 9.59
C SER A 25 -0.83 8.57 8.46
N ALA A 26 -1.78 9.51 8.47
CA ALA A 26 -2.43 9.90 7.23
C ALA A 26 -1.30 10.41 6.34
N ALA A 27 -0.97 9.65 5.30
CA ALA A 27 -0.14 10.18 4.24
C ALA A 27 -0.82 11.46 3.75
N THR A 28 -0.18 12.60 3.97
CA THR A 28 -0.67 13.89 3.49
C THR A 28 -0.72 13.80 1.98
N TYR A 29 -1.95 13.74 1.45
CA TYR A 29 -2.19 13.90 0.02
C TYR A 29 -1.95 15.36 -0.34
N THR A 30 -0.74 15.66 -0.78
CA THR A 30 -0.45 16.96 -1.40
C THR A 30 -1.10 16.93 -2.77
N THR A 31 -2.19 17.68 -2.94
CA THR A 31 -2.80 17.94 -4.25
C THR A 31 -1.81 18.72 -5.11
N GLY A 32 -0.96 18.01 -5.84
CA GLY A 32 -0.28 18.57 -6.99
C GLY A 32 -1.31 18.71 -8.10
N THR A 33 -1.74 19.93 -8.39
CA THR A 33 -2.45 20.26 -9.62
C THR A 33 -1.55 19.90 -10.81
N GLY A 34 -1.74 18.72 -11.36
CA GLY A 34 -1.05 18.24 -12.55
C GLY A 34 -2.04 17.55 -13.45
N GLY A 35 -2.81 18.33 -14.21
CA GLY A 35 -3.58 17.81 -15.33
C GLY A 35 -2.64 17.04 -16.26
N GLY A 36 -3.03 15.81 -16.60
CA GLY A 36 -2.15 14.87 -17.28
C GLY A 36 -2.92 13.73 -17.92
N HIS A 37 -3.66 14.02 -18.98
CA HIS A 37 -4.16 12.99 -19.90
C HIS A 37 -3.55 13.24 -21.26
N GLY A 38 -2.49 12.49 -21.57
CA GLY A 38 -1.86 12.50 -22.89
C GLY A 38 -1.66 11.11 -23.47
N GLY A 39 -2.31 10.09 -22.89
CA GLY A 39 -2.12 8.70 -23.26
C GLY A 39 -3.43 7.96 -23.51
N ASP A 40 -3.45 7.11 -24.54
CA ASP A 40 -4.57 6.19 -24.77
C ASP A 40 -4.60 5.11 -23.68
N ILE A 41 -5.79 4.74 -23.22
CA ILE A 41 -5.98 3.70 -22.21
C ILE A 41 -6.80 2.54 -22.80
N TYR A 42 -6.27 1.33 -22.69
CA TYR A 42 -6.88 0.12 -23.25
C TYR A 42 -7.20 -0.88 -22.15
N VAL A 43 -8.41 -1.45 -22.18
CA VAL A 43 -8.78 -2.61 -21.37
C VAL A 43 -8.11 -3.85 -21.95
N GLN A 44 -7.47 -4.64 -21.08
CA GLN A 44 -6.71 -5.82 -21.48
C GLN A 44 -7.40 -7.08 -20.93
N ALA A 45 -8.28 -7.66 -21.76
CA ALA A 45 -9.05 -8.86 -21.38
C ALA A 45 -8.15 -10.07 -21.00
N ASP A 46 -6.94 -10.12 -21.55
CA ASP A 46 -5.96 -11.19 -21.30
C ASP A 46 -4.88 -10.78 -20.28
N GLY A 47 -5.19 -9.83 -19.39
CA GLY A 47 -4.23 -9.28 -18.40
C GLY A 47 -3.51 -10.34 -17.56
N TYR A 48 -4.16 -11.47 -17.30
CA TYR A 48 -3.59 -12.63 -16.58
C TYR A 48 -2.32 -13.22 -17.22
N LYS A 49 -2.09 -12.97 -18.52
CA LYS A 49 -0.86 -13.39 -19.25
C LYS A 49 0.34 -12.51 -18.93
N TYR A 50 0.12 -11.33 -18.34
CA TYR A 50 1.13 -10.31 -18.11
C TYR A 50 1.33 -9.96 -16.64
N LEU A 51 0.25 -10.02 -15.85
CA LEU A 51 0.25 -9.91 -14.39
C LEU A 51 -0.45 -11.13 -13.80
N ASN A 52 0.12 -11.72 -12.75
CA ASN A 52 -0.47 -12.89 -12.13
C ASN A 52 0.03 -13.11 -10.71
N THR A 53 -0.81 -13.63 -9.82
CA THR A 53 -0.41 -14.05 -8.46
C THR A 53 0.37 -15.38 -8.45
N SER A 54 0.41 -16.07 -9.58
CA SER A 54 1.17 -17.31 -9.84
C SER A 54 2.17 -17.11 -10.97
N SER A 55 3.39 -17.63 -10.81
CA SER A 55 4.44 -17.58 -11.82
C SER A 55 4.11 -18.36 -13.10
N SER A 56 3.05 -19.17 -13.10
CA SER A 56 2.60 -19.95 -14.26
C SER A 56 1.63 -19.19 -15.18
N TYR A 57 1.21 -17.97 -14.84
CA TYR A 57 0.29 -17.15 -15.66
C TYR A 57 -1.02 -17.86 -16.03
N THR A 58 -1.56 -18.65 -15.10
CA THR A 58 -2.81 -19.38 -15.27
C THR A 58 -4.01 -18.43 -15.28
N SER A 59 -5.03 -18.75 -16.09
CA SER A 59 -6.32 -18.05 -16.03
C SER A 59 -6.97 -18.27 -14.66
N GLY A 60 -7.56 -17.21 -14.09
CA GLY A 60 -8.19 -17.23 -12.76
C GLY A 60 -7.30 -16.80 -11.59
N THR A 61 -6.00 -16.59 -11.82
CA THR A 61 -5.06 -16.04 -10.81
C THR A 61 -4.48 -14.68 -11.23
N GLY A 62 -5.00 -14.11 -12.31
CA GLY A 62 -4.67 -12.77 -12.80
C GLY A 62 -5.51 -11.67 -12.12
N PRO A 63 -5.31 -10.41 -12.51
CA PRO A 63 -6.14 -9.28 -12.06
C PRO A 63 -7.59 -9.41 -12.52
N ASP A 64 -8.52 -8.90 -11.72
CA ASP A 64 -9.94 -8.79 -12.04
C ASP A 64 -10.16 -7.72 -13.13
N GLU A 65 -9.38 -6.63 -13.07
CA GLU A 65 -9.31 -5.62 -14.14
C GLU A 65 -7.86 -5.38 -14.55
N THR A 66 -7.62 -5.20 -15.85
CA THR A 66 -6.28 -4.86 -16.37
C THR A 66 -6.36 -3.78 -17.42
N TYR A 67 -5.47 -2.80 -17.31
CA TYR A 67 -5.40 -1.66 -18.21
C TYR A 67 -3.96 -1.40 -18.67
N ILE A 68 -3.80 -0.93 -19.90
CA ILE A 68 -2.54 -0.35 -20.38
C ILE A 68 -2.74 1.14 -20.60
N ILE A 69 -1.90 1.94 -19.97
CA ILE A 69 -1.79 3.38 -20.19
C ILE A 69 -0.60 3.61 -21.13
N ILE A 70 -0.89 4.05 -22.35
CA ILE A 70 0.09 4.31 -23.39
C ILE A 70 0.64 5.72 -23.23
N GLU A 71 1.96 5.88 -23.19
CA GLU A 71 2.62 7.20 -23.18
C GLU A 71 1.94 8.25 -22.26
N PRO A 72 1.79 7.95 -20.95
CA PRO A 72 1.15 8.89 -20.02
C PRO A 72 1.90 10.23 -20.05
N THR A 73 1.19 11.31 -19.70
CA THR A 73 1.79 12.64 -19.55
C THR A 73 1.56 13.11 -18.13
N PRO A 74 2.59 13.23 -17.27
CA PRO A 74 4.01 12.97 -17.53
C PRO A 74 4.31 11.51 -17.89
N ASN A 75 5.47 11.23 -18.52
CA ASN A 75 5.91 9.92 -19.07
C ASN A 75 6.06 8.77 -18.04
N ALA A 76 5.41 8.89 -16.89
CA ALA A 76 5.15 7.84 -15.93
C ALA A 76 3.90 8.23 -15.13
N VAL A 77 3.07 7.24 -14.79
CA VAL A 77 2.09 7.44 -13.72
C VAL A 77 2.85 7.46 -12.40
N ASN A 78 2.87 8.63 -11.75
CA ASN A 78 3.79 8.93 -10.67
C ASN A 78 3.10 9.30 -9.34
N ASN A 79 1.77 9.34 -9.32
CA ASN A 79 1.00 9.61 -8.11
C ASN A 79 -0.44 9.06 -8.21
N ALA A 80 -1.12 9.03 -7.06
CA ALA A 80 -2.51 8.55 -6.95
C ALA A 80 -3.50 9.36 -7.80
N GLN A 81 -3.40 10.70 -7.87
CA GLN A 81 -4.32 11.52 -8.68
C GLN A 81 -4.24 11.13 -10.15
N HIS A 82 -3.02 11.02 -10.67
CA HIS A 82 -2.78 10.70 -12.07
C HIS A 82 -3.36 9.32 -12.43
N LEU A 83 -3.21 8.34 -11.54
CA LEU A 83 -3.86 7.04 -11.72
C LEU A 83 -5.39 7.14 -11.63
N GLN A 84 -5.91 7.87 -10.64
CA GLN A 84 -7.36 8.03 -10.44
C GLN A 84 -8.04 8.69 -11.63
N ASP A 85 -7.43 9.74 -12.18
CA ASP A 85 -7.94 10.44 -13.36
C ASP A 85 -7.94 9.50 -14.57
N ALA A 86 -6.88 8.70 -14.75
CA ALA A 86 -6.77 7.73 -15.84
C ALA A 86 -7.86 6.66 -15.77
N LEU A 87 -8.13 6.12 -14.57
CA LEU A 87 -9.20 5.16 -14.34
C LEU A 87 -10.59 5.78 -14.56
N ALA A 88 -10.79 7.04 -14.15
CA ALA A 88 -12.04 7.75 -14.37
C ALA A 88 -12.33 8.00 -15.86
N ALA A 89 -11.29 8.28 -16.66
CA ALA A 89 -11.42 8.52 -18.11
C ALA A 89 -11.97 7.30 -18.88
N ILE A 90 -11.73 6.09 -18.38
CA ILE A 90 -12.27 4.83 -18.93
C ILE A 90 -13.55 4.36 -18.22
N GLY A 91 -14.07 5.16 -17.29
CA GLY A 91 -15.28 4.83 -16.54
C GLY A 91 -15.11 3.75 -15.47
N SER A 92 -13.88 3.44 -15.03
CA SER A 92 -13.67 2.53 -13.90
C SER A 92 -14.18 3.18 -12.61
N THR A 93 -14.85 2.38 -11.78
CA THR A 93 -15.36 2.80 -10.46
C THR A 93 -14.34 2.59 -9.34
N PHE A 94 -13.13 2.10 -9.67
CA PHE A 94 -12.10 1.86 -8.68
C PHE A 94 -11.56 3.17 -8.09
N ILE A 95 -11.49 3.22 -6.75
CA ILE A 95 -11.03 4.38 -5.99
C ILE A 95 -9.60 4.13 -5.51
N VAL A 96 -8.66 5.00 -5.87
CA VAL A 96 -7.27 4.95 -5.41
C VAL A 96 -7.15 5.68 -4.07
N THR A 97 -6.86 4.95 -2.98
CA THR A 97 -6.80 5.52 -1.62
C THR A 97 -5.39 5.84 -1.14
N ASP A 98 -4.39 5.13 -1.69
CA ASP A 98 -2.98 5.41 -1.48
C ASP A 98 -2.20 5.02 -2.74
N PHE A 99 -0.94 5.44 -2.83
CA PHE A 99 -0.08 5.09 -3.95
C PHE A 99 1.38 5.16 -3.53
N THR A 100 2.10 4.07 -3.77
CA THR A 100 3.54 3.96 -3.50
C THR A 100 4.23 3.51 -4.78
N SER A 101 4.92 4.41 -5.47
CA SER A 101 5.75 4.07 -6.64
C SER A 101 7.20 3.93 -6.25
N SER A 102 7.87 2.98 -6.90
CA SER A 102 9.24 2.70 -6.61
C SER A 102 10.23 3.76 -7.03
N GLY A 103 9.89 4.60 -8.01
CA GLY A 103 10.91 5.44 -8.64
C GLY A 103 12.13 4.59 -9.04
N GLY A 104 13.32 5.16 -8.85
CA GLY A 104 14.62 4.47 -8.95
C GLY A 104 15.07 3.74 -7.66
N ASN A 105 14.23 3.63 -6.64
CA ASN A 105 14.56 2.94 -5.39
C ASN A 105 14.09 1.48 -5.43
N THR A 106 14.93 0.57 -4.95
CA THR A 106 14.63 -0.86 -4.84
C THR A 106 13.76 -1.14 -3.61
N TYR A 107 12.69 -1.92 -3.79
CA TYR A 107 11.81 -2.34 -2.70
C TYR A 107 12.30 -3.67 -2.12
N PRO A 108 12.33 -3.83 -0.79
CA PRO A 108 12.53 -5.14 -0.19
C PRO A 108 11.47 -6.13 -0.69
N GLY A 109 11.91 -7.27 -1.22
CA GLY A 109 11.02 -8.27 -1.84
C GLY A 109 10.85 -8.13 -3.36
N LEU A 110 11.49 -7.14 -3.98
CA LEU A 110 11.55 -6.98 -5.44
C LEU A 110 12.58 -7.92 -6.07
N ASN A 111 12.13 -8.69 -7.06
CA ASN A 111 12.95 -9.44 -8.01
C ASN A 111 12.74 -8.88 -9.44
N SER A 112 13.43 -9.45 -10.43
CA SER A 112 13.33 -9.02 -11.83
C SER A 112 11.91 -9.09 -12.42
N THR A 113 11.13 -10.09 -12.00
CA THR A 113 9.78 -10.38 -12.55
C THR A 113 8.76 -10.70 -11.47
N SER A 114 9.07 -10.44 -10.21
CA SER A 114 8.16 -10.68 -9.10
C SER A 114 8.37 -9.75 -7.94
N PHE A 115 7.33 -9.57 -7.15
CA PHE A 115 7.35 -8.81 -5.92
C PHE A 115 6.59 -9.57 -4.84
N VAL A 116 7.18 -9.64 -3.66
CA VAL A 116 6.56 -10.18 -2.45
C VAL A 116 6.54 -9.07 -1.40
N ALA A 117 5.35 -8.59 -1.07
CA ALA A 117 5.13 -7.58 -0.06
C ALA A 117 5.51 -8.10 1.33
N GLN A 118 6.24 -7.30 2.09
CA GLN A 118 6.64 -7.61 3.46
C GLN A 118 5.83 -6.75 4.43
N GLY A 119 4.80 -7.36 5.03
CA GLY A 119 3.99 -6.72 6.08
C GLY A 119 2.85 -5.83 5.58
N PHE A 120 2.50 -5.88 4.29
CA PHE A 120 1.32 -5.25 3.73
C PHE A 120 0.70 -6.09 2.62
N LEU A 121 -0.57 -5.83 2.31
CA LEU A 121 -1.30 -6.33 1.14
C LEU A 121 -1.64 -5.14 0.24
N PHE A 122 -2.00 -5.40 -1.02
CA PHE A 122 -2.41 -4.36 -1.97
C PHE A 122 -3.49 -4.87 -2.92
N ASN A 123 -4.41 -4.00 -3.32
CA ASN A 123 -5.39 -4.31 -4.37
C ASN A 123 -4.88 -3.91 -5.77
N GLY A 124 -3.91 -3.01 -5.84
CA GLY A 124 -3.45 -2.44 -7.08
C GLY A 124 -1.96 -2.61 -7.33
N PHE A 125 -1.60 -2.96 -8.56
CA PHE A 125 -0.21 -3.05 -9.00
C PHE A 125 0.00 -2.37 -10.36
N MET A 126 1.13 -1.70 -10.52
CA MET A 126 1.56 -1.11 -11.79
C MET A 126 2.97 -1.53 -12.12
N VAL A 127 3.22 -1.75 -13.40
CA VAL A 127 4.56 -1.96 -13.94
C VAL A 127 4.75 -1.16 -15.23
N LYS A 128 5.84 -0.40 -15.28
CA LYS A 128 6.20 0.44 -16.43
C LYS A 128 7.35 -0.16 -17.21
N ALA A 129 7.11 -0.39 -18.50
CA ALA A 129 8.10 -0.81 -19.47
C ALA A 129 8.15 0.21 -20.61
N SER A 130 9.34 0.72 -20.92
CA SER A 130 9.49 1.85 -21.87
C SER A 130 8.57 3.03 -21.49
N THR A 131 7.75 3.55 -22.40
CA THR A 131 6.79 4.64 -22.16
C THR A 131 5.44 4.18 -21.63
N ASN A 132 5.15 2.88 -21.64
CA ASN A 132 3.81 2.37 -21.35
C ASN A 132 3.75 1.76 -19.94
N THR A 133 2.56 1.80 -19.34
CA THR A 133 2.33 1.29 -17.99
C THR A 133 1.16 0.31 -17.98
N LEU A 134 1.42 -0.90 -17.50
CA LEU A 134 0.40 -1.90 -17.25
C LEU A 134 -0.10 -1.75 -15.80
N VAL A 135 -1.42 -1.75 -15.63
CA VAL A 135 -2.13 -1.63 -14.36
C VAL A 135 -2.96 -2.89 -14.16
N GLY A 136 -2.84 -3.53 -13.00
CA GLY A 136 -3.69 -4.63 -12.56
C GLY A 136 -4.42 -4.28 -11.27
N ILE A 137 -5.70 -4.59 -11.22
CA ILE A 137 -6.58 -4.40 -10.06
C ILE A 137 -7.13 -5.76 -9.62
N PHE A 138 -7.11 -5.98 -8.31
CA PHE A 138 -7.59 -7.17 -7.65
C PHE A 138 -8.66 -6.81 -6.63
N ASP A 139 -9.79 -7.49 -6.66
CA ASP A 139 -10.90 -7.32 -5.70
C ASP A 139 -10.48 -7.76 -4.29
N ILE A 140 -9.64 -8.79 -4.21
CA ILE A 140 -9.08 -9.31 -2.96
C ILE A 140 -7.64 -8.82 -2.82
N PRO A 141 -7.25 -8.19 -1.70
CA PRO A 141 -5.88 -7.76 -1.48
C PRO A 141 -4.88 -8.93 -1.56
N ILE A 142 -3.80 -8.74 -2.31
CA ILE A 142 -2.75 -9.74 -2.53
C ILE A 142 -1.42 -9.28 -1.90
N SER A 143 -0.50 -10.22 -1.71
CA SER A 143 0.86 -9.94 -1.21
C SER A 143 1.95 -10.30 -2.21
N THR A 144 1.63 -11.05 -3.26
CA THR A 144 2.60 -11.57 -4.22
C THR A 144 2.10 -11.35 -5.62
N ILE A 145 2.97 -10.86 -6.49
CA ILE A 145 2.66 -10.62 -7.89
C ILE A 145 3.87 -11.00 -8.76
N PHE A 146 3.58 -11.56 -9.92
CA PHE A 146 4.51 -11.86 -11.00
C PHE A 146 4.12 -11.04 -12.23
N TRP A 147 5.12 -10.61 -12.99
CA TRP A 147 4.90 -9.89 -14.25
C TRP A 147 5.90 -10.26 -15.33
N ASN A 148 5.51 -9.99 -16.57
CA ASN A 148 6.42 -9.93 -17.70
C ASN A 148 6.14 -8.67 -18.52
N THR A 149 7.04 -8.35 -19.46
CA THR A 149 6.94 -7.16 -20.31
C THR A 149 6.66 -7.49 -21.77
N LEU A 150 6.11 -8.67 -22.07
CA LEU A 150 5.78 -9.09 -23.45
C LEU A 150 4.65 -8.26 -24.08
N TRP A 151 3.88 -7.54 -23.27
CA TRP A 151 2.91 -6.54 -23.73
C TRP A 151 3.58 -5.27 -24.29
N GLN A 152 4.88 -5.08 -24.05
CA GLN A 152 5.68 -3.99 -24.58
C GLN A 152 6.95 -4.54 -25.23
N THR A 153 6.91 -4.73 -26.55
CA THR A 153 8.07 -5.17 -27.33
C THR A 153 8.55 -4.10 -28.30
N LYS A 154 9.86 -4.02 -28.51
CA LYS A 154 10.49 -3.24 -29.58
C LYS A 154 11.28 -4.21 -30.44
N ASN A 155 10.95 -4.28 -31.74
CA ASN A 155 11.54 -5.26 -32.66
C ASN A 155 11.43 -6.72 -32.16
N GLY A 156 10.32 -7.08 -31.50
CA GLY A 156 10.09 -8.41 -30.94
C GLY A 156 10.81 -8.73 -29.63
N VAL A 157 11.54 -7.76 -29.05
CA VAL A 157 12.24 -7.92 -27.77
C VAL A 157 11.48 -7.20 -26.66
N ALA A 158 11.20 -7.91 -25.57
CA ALA A 158 10.57 -7.35 -24.37
C ALA A 158 11.40 -6.19 -23.82
N GLN A 159 10.74 -5.13 -23.38
CA GLN A 159 11.43 -3.95 -22.84
C GLN A 159 11.73 -4.11 -21.36
N ASP A 160 12.83 -3.49 -20.91
CA ASP A 160 13.20 -3.47 -19.51
C ASP A 160 12.18 -2.68 -18.68
N MET A 161 11.95 -3.18 -17.47
CA MET A 161 11.12 -2.51 -16.47
C MET A 161 11.90 -1.34 -15.86
N SER A 162 11.23 -0.20 -15.71
CA SER A 162 11.82 0.99 -15.09
C SER A 162 11.20 1.36 -13.75
N HIS A 163 9.89 1.11 -13.57
CA HIS A 163 9.16 1.53 -12.38
C HIS A 163 8.07 0.51 -12.06
N ILE A 164 7.78 0.37 -10.76
CA ILE A 164 6.58 -0.29 -10.27
C ILE A 164 5.82 0.64 -9.34
N ALA A 165 4.55 0.34 -9.09
CA ALA A 165 3.79 0.96 -8.02
C ALA A 165 2.81 -0.04 -7.42
N PHE A 166 2.49 0.17 -6.15
CA PHE A 166 1.41 -0.50 -5.43
C PHE A 166 0.46 0.56 -4.92
N PHE A 167 -0.83 0.26 -4.93
CA PHE A 167 -1.86 1.18 -4.48
C PHE A 167 -2.99 0.42 -3.78
N ASN A 168 -3.72 1.14 -2.94
CA ASN A 168 -4.69 0.61 -1.99
C ASN A 168 -4.04 -0.45 -1.09
N THR A 169 -2.99 -0.04 -0.40
CA THR A 169 -2.26 -0.87 0.55
C THR A 169 -3.00 -1.01 1.87
N THR A 170 -2.93 -2.20 2.45
CA THR A 170 -3.47 -2.48 3.78
C THR A 170 -2.43 -3.21 4.62
N ILE A 171 -2.23 -2.75 5.85
CA ILE A 171 -1.38 -3.47 6.82
C ILE A 171 -2.29 -4.48 7.53
N PRO A 172 -1.96 -5.79 7.52
CA PRO A 172 -2.69 -6.77 8.31
C PRO A 172 -2.73 -6.33 9.77
N GLN A 173 -3.94 -6.11 10.30
CA GLN A 173 -4.08 -5.78 11.71
C GLN A 173 -3.55 -6.95 12.52
N ILE A 174 -2.56 -6.70 13.38
CA ILE A 174 -2.12 -7.70 14.34
C ILE A 174 -3.32 -7.96 15.25
N PRO A 175 -3.78 -9.22 15.38
CA PRO A 175 -4.86 -9.53 16.31
C PRO A 175 -4.53 -8.95 17.69
N ILE A 176 -5.55 -8.39 18.33
CA ILE A 176 -5.51 -7.74 19.64
C ILE A 176 -5.01 -8.62 20.82
N PRO A 177 -4.75 -9.96 20.73
CA PRO A 177 -4.22 -10.69 21.88
C PRO A 177 -2.87 -10.17 22.41
N ALA A 178 -1.92 -9.78 21.55
CA ALA A 178 -0.55 -9.50 22.01
C ALA A 178 -0.44 -8.25 22.91
N THR A 179 -1.15 -7.17 22.56
CA THR A 179 -1.22 -5.97 23.40
C THR A 179 -2.01 -6.22 24.69
N LEU A 180 -3.08 -7.02 24.65
CA LEU A 180 -3.81 -7.39 25.86
C LEU A 180 -2.92 -8.16 26.85
N TRP A 181 -2.09 -9.08 26.37
CA TRP A 181 -1.12 -9.81 27.21
C TRP A 181 0.03 -8.94 27.70
N LEU A 182 0.47 -7.96 26.91
CA LEU A 182 1.53 -7.02 27.30
C LEU A 182 1.06 -6.06 28.41
N PHE A 183 -0.21 -5.64 28.39
CA PHE A 183 -0.74 -4.67 29.34
C PHE A 183 -1.54 -5.28 30.50
N ALA A 184 -2.00 -6.52 30.39
CA ALA A 184 -2.76 -7.18 31.45
C ALA A 184 -1.98 -7.28 32.79
N PRO A 185 -0.68 -7.68 32.84
CA PRO A 185 0.07 -7.72 34.09
C PRO A 185 0.28 -6.33 34.70
N ALA A 186 0.50 -5.31 33.86
CA ALA A 186 0.67 -3.93 34.29
C ALA A 186 -0.62 -3.36 34.89
N LEU A 187 -1.77 -3.59 34.24
CA LEU A 187 -3.10 -3.20 34.72
C LEU A 187 -3.48 -3.92 36.02
N LEU A 188 -3.24 -5.23 36.10
CA LEU A 188 -3.48 -6.02 37.32
C LEU A 188 -2.55 -5.59 38.46
N GLY A 189 -1.28 -5.27 38.16
CA GLY A 189 -0.34 -4.71 39.12
C GLY A 189 -0.80 -3.37 39.69
N LEU A 190 -1.24 -2.45 38.83
CA LEU A 190 -1.83 -1.15 39.22
C LEU A 190 -3.10 -1.31 40.08
N MET A 191 -3.96 -2.26 39.75
CA MET A 191 -5.13 -2.60 40.58
C MET A 191 -4.74 -3.16 41.96
N GLY A 192 -3.67 -3.93 42.03
CA GLY A 192 -3.09 -4.42 43.29
C GLY A 192 -2.62 -3.29 44.22
N PHE A 193 -2.00 -2.25 43.66
CA PHE A 193 -1.58 -1.07 44.43
C PHE A 193 -2.76 -0.30 45.05
N ARG A 194 -3.89 -0.18 44.33
CA ARG A 194 -5.10 0.49 44.87
C ARG A 194 -5.70 -0.26 46.06
N ARG A 195 -5.61 -1.60 46.09
CA ARG A 195 -6.21 -2.42 47.15
C ARG A 195 -5.46 -2.32 48.48
N ARG A 196 -4.19 -1.93 48.46
CA ARG A 196 -3.35 -1.80 49.66
C ARG A 196 -3.55 -0.47 50.39
N ASN A 197 -4.05 0.56 49.72
CA ASN A 197 -4.31 1.88 50.32
C ASN A 197 -5.61 1.96 51.14
N ASN A 198 -6.44 0.90 51.15
CA ASN A 198 -7.68 0.83 51.93
C ASN A 198 -7.57 -0.07 53.19
N LYS A 199 -6.37 -0.51 53.57
CA LYS A 199 -6.10 -1.30 54.79
C LYS A 199 -5.15 -0.59 55.77
N ALA A 200 -5.20 0.74 55.81
CA ALA A 200 -4.62 1.56 56.87
C ALA A 200 -5.74 2.33 57.56
#